data_AF-A0AAD1AAL0-F1
#
_entry.id   AF-A0AAD1AAL0-F1
#
_cell.length_a   1.000
_cell.length_b   1.000
_cell.length_c   1.000
_cell.angle_alpha   90.00
_cell.angle_beta   90.00
_cell.angle_gamma   90.00
#
_symmetry.space_group_name_H-M   'P 1'
#
loop_
_entity.id
_entity.type
_entity.pdbx_description
1 polymer ?
#
loop_
_entity_poly.entity_id
_entity_poly.type
_entity_poly.pdbx_seq_one_letter_code
_entity_poly.pdbx_strand_id
1 'polypeptide(L)'
;MKLFPFGRRHADSLDFDDRGSGTLDDYDYELRPTRRGETLLGLADSRPHQDELARILALGDEDITAVIPRRTPEEERVDAPMPVRLFVAQRPSSLVGFVPRGLENVIDAALTRLSEARVSPRIPARIVKARGGLRVQLLMHETRG
;
A
#
# COMPACT_ATOMS: atom_id res chain seq x y z
N MET A 1 -11.30 20.16 32.15
CA MET A 1 -11.25 19.99 30.68
C MET A 1 -10.76 18.58 30.37
N LYS A 2 -11.60 17.73 29.77
CA LYS A 2 -11.18 16.39 29.32
C LYS A 2 -10.42 16.55 28.01
N LEU A 3 -9.12 16.20 28.00
CA LEU A 3 -8.35 16.06 26.77
C LEU A 3 -8.88 14.84 26.02
N PHE A 4 -9.46 15.06 24.84
CA PHE A 4 -9.76 14.00 23.90
C PHE A 4 -8.47 13.62 23.17
N PRO A 5 -8.05 12.35 23.14
CA PRO A 5 -6.89 11.93 22.36
C PRO A 5 -7.31 11.87 20.89
N PHE A 6 -6.85 12.84 20.11
CA PHE A 6 -7.00 12.92 18.67
C PHE A 6 -6.02 11.94 17.98
N GLY A 7 -6.53 11.15 17.04
CA GLY A 7 -5.83 10.79 15.81
C GLY A 7 -4.86 9.60 15.74
N ARG A 8 -4.46 8.93 16.83
CA ARG A 8 -3.46 7.82 16.75
C ARG A 8 -4.00 6.38 16.80
N ARG A 9 -5.30 6.15 16.67
CA ARG A 9 -5.84 4.85 17.10
C ARG A 9 -5.66 3.68 16.14
N HIS A 10 -5.41 3.89 14.84
CA HIS A 10 -5.46 2.76 13.91
C HIS A 10 -4.13 2.00 13.77
N ALA A 11 -2.98 2.69 13.73
CA ALA A 11 -1.68 2.03 13.62
C ALA A 11 -1.13 1.53 14.97
N ASP A 12 -1.44 2.23 16.07
CA ASP A 12 -0.97 1.85 17.40
C ASP A 12 -1.67 0.59 17.96
N SER A 13 -2.83 0.20 17.40
CA SER A 13 -3.56 -1.01 17.78
C SER A 13 -3.21 -2.25 16.95
N LEU A 14 -2.42 -2.11 15.88
CA LEU A 14 -2.03 -3.24 15.04
C LEU A 14 -0.85 -3.98 15.66
N ASP A 15 -0.93 -5.30 15.60
CA ASP A 15 0.17 -6.18 15.94
C ASP A 15 1.41 -5.82 15.12
N PHE A 16 2.59 -5.97 15.72
CA PHE A 16 3.85 -5.51 15.16
C PHE A 16 4.09 -5.98 13.71
N ASP A 17 3.72 -7.22 13.41
CA ASP A 17 3.88 -7.86 12.11
C ASP A 17 2.76 -7.55 11.11
N ASP A 18 1.79 -6.70 11.47
CA ASP A 18 0.70 -6.20 10.61
C ASP A 18 0.70 -4.68 10.40
N ARG A 19 1.73 -3.98 10.87
CA ARG A 19 1.87 -2.53 10.66
C ARG A 19 2.31 -2.15 9.24
N GLY A 20 2.55 -3.15 8.40
CA GLY A 20 3.19 -3.01 7.10
C GLY A 20 4.71 -2.86 7.20
N SER A 21 5.36 -2.69 6.05
CA SER A 21 6.82 -2.60 5.98
C SER A 21 7.26 -1.61 4.91
N GLY A 22 8.38 -0.94 5.16
CA GLY A 22 9.00 0.00 4.25
C GLY A 22 9.79 1.05 5.03
N THR A 23 10.76 1.68 4.39
CA THR A 23 11.52 2.79 4.98
C THR A 23 11.65 3.93 3.98
N LEU A 24 11.64 5.17 4.47
CA LEU A 24 11.92 6.34 3.64
C LEU A 24 13.36 6.35 3.11
N ASP A 25 14.29 5.65 3.77
CA ASP A 25 15.69 5.54 3.33
C ASP A 25 15.84 4.78 1.99
N ASP A 26 14.82 4.02 1.58
CA ASP A 26 14.80 3.37 0.28
C ASP A 26 14.47 4.35 -0.86
N TYR A 27 14.19 5.61 -0.56
CA TYR A 27 13.78 6.64 -1.52
C TYR A 27 14.73 7.84 -1.50
N ASP A 28 14.84 8.52 -2.65
CA ASP A 28 15.58 9.78 -2.75
C ASP A 28 14.73 10.96 -2.26
N TYR A 29 15.29 12.16 -2.31
CA TYR A 29 14.61 13.38 -1.90
C TYR A 29 13.37 13.72 -2.75
N GLU A 30 13.21 13.10 -3.92
CA GLU A 30 12.04 13.22 -4.80
C GLU A 30 11.09 12.01 -4.67
N LEU A 31 11.26 11.22 -3.60
CA LEU A 31 10.48 10.03 -3.30
C LEU A 31 10.51 9.00 -4.45
N ARG A 32 11.64 8.90 -5.16
CA ARG A 32 11.88 7.85 -6.14
C ARG A 32 12.60 6.69 -5.47
N PRO A 33 12.20 5.44 -5.73
CA PRO A 33 12.89 4.27 -5.21
C PRO A 33 14.36 4.29 -5.66
N THR A 34 15.29 4.23 -4.71
CA THR A 34 16.75 4.35 -4.96
C THR A 34 17.35 3.06 -5.47
N ARG A 35 16.84 1.90 -5.03
CA ARG A 35 17.38 0.58 -5.33
C ARG A 35 16.50 -0.16 -6.34
N ARG A 36 17.09 -0.57 -7.46
CA ARG A 36 16.38 -1.38 -8.47
C ARG A 36 16.12 -2.79 -7.91
N GLY A 37 14.87 -3.25 -7.99
CA GLY A 37 14.46 -4.59 -7.57
C GLY A 37 14.30 -4.81 -6.06
N GLU A 38 14.71 -3.86 -5.22
CA GLU A 38 14.74 -4.05 -3.76
C GLU A 38 13.73 -3.18 -3.01
N THR A 39 13.31 -2.03 -3.58
CA THR A 39 12.35 -1.17 -2.90
C THR A 39 10.95 -1.79 -2.97
N LEU A 40 10.48 -2.27 -1.82
CA LEU A 40 9.20 -2.95 -1.61
C LEU A 40 8.46 -2.30 -0.45
N LEU A 41 7.14 -2.16 -0.56
CA LEU A 41 6.29 -1.63 0.50
C LEU A 41 5.23 -2.65 0.87
N GLY A 42 5.27 -3.15 2.10
CA GLY A 42 4.30 -4.10 2.64
C GLY A 42 3.09 -3.37 3.20
N LEU A 43 1.88 -3.78 2.83
CA LEU A 43 0.65 -3.18 3.33
C LEU A 43 0.47 -3.44 4.84
N ALA A 44 -0.17 -2.48 5.49
CA ALA A 44 -0.65 -2.60 6.86
C ALA A 44 -2.06 -3.21 6.89
N ASP A 45 -2.41 -3.83 8.02
CA ASP A 45 -3.74 -4.37 8.32
C ASP A 45 -4.25 -5.35 7.24
N SER A 46 -3.38 -6.24 6.77
CA SER A 46 -3.77 -7.28 5.80
C SER A 46 -4.35 -8.53 6.46
N ARG A 47 -4.26 -8.69 7.79
CA ARG A 47 -4.80 -9.88 8.48
C ARG A 47 -6.32 -10.00 8.46
N PRO A 48 -7.12 -8.94 8.56
CA PRO A 48 -8.57 -9.08 8.43
C PRO A 48 -9.00 -9.55 7.03
N HIS A 49 -8.09 -9.52 6.04
CA HIS A 49 -8.38 -9.74 4.63
C HIS A 49 -7.81 -11.06 4.06
N GLN A 50 -7.47 -12.03 4.92
CA GLN A 50 -6.86 -13.30 4.49
C GLN A 50 -7.70 -14.07 3.48
N ASP A 51 -9.02 -14.11 3.66
CA ASP A 51 -9.90 -14.82 2.73
C ASP A 51 -9.87 -14.20 1.33
N GLU A 52 -9.82 -12.88 1.23
CA GLU A 52 -9.70 -12.19 -0.04
C GLU A 52 -8.33 -12.43 -0.68
N LEU A 53 -7.26 -12.35 0.11
CA LEU A 53 -5.91 -12.63 -0.36
C LEU A 53 -5.75 -14.08 -0.84
N ALA A 54 -6.35 -15.03 -0.14
CA ALA A 54 -6.37 -16.43 -0.53
C ALA A 54 -7.16 -16.66 -1.82
N ARG A 55 -8.32 -15.98 -1.97
CA ARG A 55 -9.10 -15.99 -3.22
C ARG A 55 -8.28 -15.46 -4.40
N ILE A 56 -7.62 -14.32 -4.23
CA ILE A 56 -6.80 -13.71 -5.28
C ILE A 56 -5.63 -14.62 -5.65
N LEU A 57 -4.92 -15.17 -4.64
CA LEU A 57 -3.81 -16.09 -4.87
C LEU A 57 -4.26 -17.37 -5.60
N ALA A 58 -5.47 -17.85 -5.33
CA ALA A 58 -6.05 -19.01 -6.00
C ALA A 58 -6.41 -18.78 -7.47
N LEU A 59 -6.54 -17.52 -7.92
CA LEU A 59 -6.73 -17.20 -9.34
C LEU A 59 -5.48 -17.52 -10.16
N GLY A 60 -4.29 -17.54 -9.54
CA GLY A 60 -3.02 -17.86 -10.20
C GLY A 60 -2.55 -16.83 -11.23
N ASP A 61 -3.11 -15.62 -11.20
CA ASP A 61 -2.72 -14.51 -12.07
C ASP A 61 -1.45 -13.83 -11.52
N GLU A 62 -0.48 -13.59 -12.40
CA GLU A 62 0.81 -12.97 -12.03
C GLU A 62 0.75 -11.44 -12.14
N ASP A 63 -0.19 -10.89 -12.93
CA ASP A 63 -0.33 -9.46 -13.20
C ASP A 63 -1.21 -8.77 -12.15
N ILE A 64 -0.75 -8.80 -10.90
CA ILE A 64 -1.45 -8.15 -9.78
C ILE A 64 -0.99 -6.69 -9.69
N THR A 65 -1.94 -5.76 -9.72
CA THR A 65 -1.65 -4.32 -9.52
C THR A 65 -2.50 -3.74 -8.40
N ALA A 66 -2.02 -2.70 -7.72
CA ALA A 66 -2.73 -2.03 -6.65
C ALA A 66 -3.58 -0.89 -7.19
N VAL A 67 -4.83 -0.83 -6.72
CA VAL A 67 -5.77 0.26 -6.91
C VAL A 67 -5.85 1.03 -5.60
N ILE A 68 -5.29 2.23 -5.62
CA ILE A 68 -5.19 3.10 -4.46
C ILE A 68 -5.85 4.43 -4.85
N PRO A 69 -6.97 4.81 -4.21
CA PRO A 69 -7.58 6.10 -4.46
C PRO A 69 -6.67 7.22 -3.95
N ARG A 70 -6.59 8.32 -4.69
CA ARG A 70 -5.96 9.54 -4.19
C ARG A 70 -6.80 10.12 -3.06
N ARG A 71 -6.14 10.61 -2.02
CA ARG A 71 -6.83 11.29 -0.92
C ARG A 71 -7.39 12.62 -1.40
N THR A 72 -8.56 12.99 -0.91
CA THR A 72 -9.09 14.34 -1.07
C THR A 72 -8.45 15.30 -0.06
N PRO A 73 -8.53 16.63 -0.27
CA PRO A 73 -8.05 17.61 0.71
C PRO A 73 -8.71 17.46 2.09
N GLU A 74 -9.95 17.00 2.13
CA GLU A 74 -10.67 16.69 3.38
C GLU A 74 -10.06 15.48 4.09
N GLU A 75 -9.75 14.42 3.34
CA GLU A 75 -9.11 13.21 3.84
C GLU A 75 -7.69 13.48 4.34
N GLU A 76 -6.92 14.31 3.64
CA GLU A 76 -5.60 14.75 4.10
C GLU A 76 -5.68 15.56 5.40
N ARG A 77 -6.67 16.45 5.53
CA ARG A 77 -6.87 17.28 6.73
C ARG A 77 -7.14 16.46 7.98
N VAL A 78 -7.78 15.30 7.84
CA VAL A 78 -8.09 14.38 8.95
C VAL A 78 -7.10 13.23 9.05
N ASP A 79 -6.04 13.25 8.25
CA ASP A 79 -5.04 12.19 8.17
C ASP A 79 -5.68 10.81 7.94
N ALA A 80 -6.61 10.74 6.98
CA ALA A 80 -7.34 9.52 6.66
C ALA A 80 -6.38 8.41 6.15
N PRO A 81 -6.60 7.15 6.54
CA PRO A 81 -5.81 6.04 6.04
C PRO A 81 -6.07 5.83 4.55
N MET A 82 -5.06 5.37 3.80
CA MET A 82 -5.18 5.09 2.37
C MET A 82 -5.54 3.62 2.12
N PRO A 83 -6.79 3.29 1.73
CA PRO A 83 -7.21 1.93 1.50
C PRO A 83 -6.60 1.37 0.20
N VAL A 84 -6.20 0.11 0.22
CA VAL A 84 -5.62 -0.56 -0.95
C VAL A 84 -6.50 -1.73 -1.37
N ARG A 85 -6.79 -1.78 -2.67
CA ARG A 85 -7.41 -2.93 -3.35
C ARG A 85 -6.43 -3.47 -4.38
N LEU A 86 -6.60 -4.72 -4.77
CA LEU A 86 -5.85 -5.32 -5.87
C LEU A 86 -6.72 -5.35 -7.13
N PHE A 87 -6.11 -5.20 -8.28
CA PHE A 87 -6.72 -5.41 -9.58
C PHE A 87 -6.06 -6.65 -10.19
N VAL A 88 -6.88 -7.66 -10.43
CA VAL A 88 -6.48 -8.99 -10.88
C VAL A 88 -7.58 -9.53 -11.78
N ALA A 89 -7.25 -10.30 -12.81
CA ALA A 89 -8.24 -10.88 -13.73
C ALA A 89 -9.31 -9.87 -14.23
N GLN A 90 -8.86 -8.66 -14.61
CA GLN A 90 -9.70 -7.55 -15.11
C GLN A 90 -10.71 -6.97 -14.10
N ARG A 91 -10.57 -7.24 -12.79
CA ARG A 91 -11.51 -6.77 -11.77
C ARG A 91 -10.79 -6.23 -10.53
N PRO A 92 -11.30 -5.15 -9.91
CA PRO A 92 -10.85 -4.75 -8.59
C PRO A 92 -11.39 -5.71 -7.52
N SER A 93 -10.55 -6.04 -6.55
CA SER A 93 -10.85 -6.82 -5.37
C SER A 93 -11.56 -5.99 -4.30
N SER A 94 -11.94 -6.67 -3.23
CA SER A 94 -12.26 -6.02 -1.95
C SER A 94 -11.02 -5.36 -1.33
N LEU A 95 -11.20 -4.65 -0.21
CA LEU A 95 -10.09 -4.10 0.58
C LEU A 95 -9.13 -5.22 1.01
N VAL A 96 -7.83 -4.99 0.86
CA VAL A 96 -6.77 -5.96 1.24
C VAL A 96 -5.78 -5.41 2.28
N GLY A 97 -5.96 -4.16 2.69
CA GLY A 97 -5.14 -3.48 3.68
C GLY A 97 -5.03 -2.00 3.38
N PHE A 98 -4.07 -1.35 4.03
CA PHE A 98 -3.82 0.08 3.93
C PHE A 98 -2.35 0.37 3.66
N VAL A 99 -2.08 1.56 3.12
CA VAL A 99 -0.72 2.08 3.06
C VAL A 99 -0.21 2.30 4.50
N PRO A 100 1.01 1.86 4.83
CA PRO A 100 1.60 2.12 6.14
C PRO A 100 1.73 3.61 6.42
N ARG A 101 1.48 3.99 7.68
CA ARG A 101 1.56 5.38 8.12
C ARG A 101 2.99 5.93 7.97
N GLY A 102 3.09 7.15 7.44
CA GLY A 102 4.35 7.82 7.12
C GLY A 102 4.89 7.53 5.71
N LEU A 103 4.30 6.58 4.98
CA LEU A 103 4.68 6.22 3.60
C LEU A 103 3.63 6.65 2.57
N GLU A 104 2.57 7.35 2.97
CA GLU A 104 1.51 7.83 2.07
C GLU A 104 2.06 8.73 0.96
N ASN A 105 2.95 9.67 1.32
CA ASN A 105 3.54 10.61 0.36
C ASN A 105 4.35 9.89 -0.74
N VAL A 106 4.97 8.75 -0.41
CA VAL A 106 5.70 7.93 -1.38
C VAL A 106 4.74 7.33 -2.40
N ILE A 107 3.56 6.87 -1.96
CA ILE A 107 2.52 6.36 -2.85
C ILE A 107 1.97 7.48 -3.73
N ASP A 108 1.67 8.64 -3.16
CA ASP A 108 1.16 9.80 -3.90
C ASP A 108 2.16 10.26 -4.99
N ALA A 109 3.46 10.28 -4.67
CA ALA A 109 4.52 10.58 -5.62
C ALA A 109 4.63 9.51 -6.72
N ALA A 110 4.56 8.23 -6.37
CA ALA A 110 4.58 7.13 -7.33
C ALA A 110 3.39 7.16 -8.30
N LEU A 111 2.17 7.35 -7.80
CA LEU A 111 0.96 7.46 -8.62
C LEU A 111 1.00 8.69 -9.54
N THR A 112 1.57 9.80 -9.08
CA THR A 112 1.77 11.00 -9.90
C THR A 112 2.74 10.73 -11.03
N ARG A 113 3.87 10.10 -10.73
CA ARG A 113 4.87 9.74 -11.74
C ARG A 113 4.33 8.79 -12.80
N LEU A 114 3.60 7.74 -12.39
CA LEU A 114 2.97 6.81 -13.33
C LEU A 114 1.95 7.52 -14.23
N SER A 115 1.16 8.43 -13.66
CA SER A 115 0.20 9.24 -14.42
C SER A 115 0.89 10.18 -15.41
N GLU A 116 1.97 10.84 -15.01
CA GLU A 116 2.76 11.74 -15.88
C GLU A 116 3.46 10.98 -17.01
N ALA A 117 3.97 9.78 -16.72
CA ALA A 117 4.57 8.88 -17.70
C ALA A 117 3.56 8.27 -18.69
N ARG A 118 2.25 8.60 -18.57
CA ARG A 118 1.15 8.07 -19.39
C ARG A 118 1.04 6.54 -19.39
N VAL A 119 1.53 5.89 -18.34
CA VAL A 119 1.33 4.46 -18.10
C VAL A 119 0.11 4.27 -17.18
N SER A 120 -0.29 3.02 -16.99
CA SER A 120 -1.37 2.69 -16.05
C SER A 120 -1.02 3.25 -14.66
N PRO A 121 -1.90 4.06 -14.02
CA PRO A 121 -1.64 4.65 -12.70
C PRO A 121 -1.90 3.63 -11.59
N ARG A 122 -1.35 2.42 -11.74
CA ARG A 122 -1.47 1.32 -10.78
C ARG A 122 -0.08 0.80 -10.46
N ILE A 123 0.17 0.60 -9.18
CA ILE A 123 1.47 0.13 -8.69
C ILE A 123 1.48 -1.40 -8.76
N PRO A 124 2.45 -2.04 -9.43
CA PRO A 124 2.56 -3.51 -9.43
C PRO A 124 2.69 -4.05 -8.01
N ALA A 125 2.08 -5.21 -7.76
CA ALA A 125 2.01 -5.78 -6.42
C ALA A 125 2.13 -7.31 -6.47
N ARG A 126 2.48 -7.92 -5.34
CA ARG A 126 2.50 -9.38 -5.18
C ARG A 126 1.97 -9.78 -3.81
N ILE A 127 1.43 -11.00 -3.74
CA ILE A 127 1.04 -11.62 -2.48
C ILE A 127 2.15 -12.55 -2.01
N VAL A 128 2.59 -12.38 -0.77
CA VAL A 128 3.65 -13.19 -0.15
C VAL A 128 3.12 -13.89 1.10
N LYS A 129 3.68 -15.06 1.42
CA LYS A 129 3.46 -15.72 2.70
C LYS A 129 4.44 -15.16 3.72
N ALA A 130 3.92 -14.62 4.82
CA ALA A 130 4.72 -14.16 5.95
C ALA A 130 4.32 -14.90 7.23
N ARG A 131 5.10 -14.69 8.29
CA ARG A 131 4.72 -15.13 9.63
C ARG A 131 3.40 -14.43 9.99
N GLY A 132 2.34 -15.19 10.24
CA GLY A 132 1.01 -14.65 10.57
C GLY A 132 0.03 -14.53 9.39
N GLY A 133 0.40 -14.92 8.17
CA GLY A 133 -0.55 -15.02 7.05
C GLY A 133 -0.02 -14.50 5.71
N LEU A 134 -0.93 -14.35 4.76
CA LEU A 134 -0.72 -13.69 3.48
C LEU A 134 -0.58 -12.17 3.68
N ARG A 135 0.39 -11.60 2.96
CA ARG A 135 0.70 -10.17 2.94
C ARG A 135 0.76 -9.67 1.51
N VAL A 136 0.50 -8.40 1.33
CA VAL A 136 0.66 -7.73 0.05
C VAL A 136 1.93 -6.88 0.08
N GLN A 137 2.74 -7.00 -0.95
CA GLN A 137 3.90 -6.15 -1.20
C GLN A 137 3.69 -5.38 -2.50
N LEU A 138 3.80 -4.06 -2.43
CA LEU A 138 3.87 -3.17 -3.59
C LEU A 138 5.31 -3.16 -4.10
N LEU A 139 5.47 -3.37 -5.40
CA LEU A 139 6.75 -3.40 -6.12
C LEU A 139 7.17 -1.97 -6.47
N MET A 140 7.49 -1.19 -5.44
CA MET A 140 7.76 0.24 -5.57
C MET A 140 8.90 0.56 -6.53
N HIS A 141 9.90 -0.32 -6.64
CA HIS A 141 10.99 -0.19 -7.61
C HIS A 141 10.53 -0.09 -9.07
N GLU A 142 9.35 -0.61 -9.42
CA GLU A 142 8.78 -0.53 -10.78
C GLU A 142 8.18 0.86 -11.07
N THR A 143 8.06 1.72 -10.06
CA THR A 143 7.49 3.06 -10.16
C THR A 143 8.53 4.16 -10.32
N ARG A 144 9.81 3.82 -10.56
CA ARG A 144 10.91 4.80 -10.55
C ARG A 144 10.75 5.92 -11.58
N GLY A 145 10.20 5.61 -12.76
CA GLY A 145 10.23 6.50 -13.93
C GLY A 145 11.60 6.55 -14.59
#